data_AF-A0A9C7SER8-F1
#
_entry.id   AF-A0A9C7SER8-F1
#
_cell.length_a   1.000
_cell.length_b   1.000
_cell.length_c   1.000
_cell.angle_alpha   90.00
_cell.angle_beta   90.00
_cell.angle_gamma   90.00
#
_symmetry.space_group_name_H-M   'P 1'
#
loop_
_entity.id
_entity.type
_entity.pdbx_description
1 polymer ?
#
loop_
_entity_poly.entity_id
_entity_poly.type
_entity_poly.pdbx_seq_one_letter_code
_entity_poly.pdbx_strand_id
1 'polypeptide(L)'
;MDTLFARRIQEQSGENIWRCYYCQKCTAGCPTAQAMSFQPAQVLKMVQLGLKDALLRDASIWRCLGCDTCGARCPNEIDVGKVLEALRCFVWKEVYPVRERIPDEALRGIEALRRLGETVEETHNITGDDNSLRLIWSQNLEKVPEGLERKRGAE
;
A
#
# COMPACT_ATOMS: atom_id res chain seq x y z
N MET A 1 -8.56 -9.19 27.06
CA MET A 1 -7.81 -9.18 25.78
C MET A 1 -8.84 -9.34 24.68
N ASP A 2 -9.03 -8.34 23.81
CA ASP A 2 -9.98 -8.43 22.70
C ASP A 2 -9.38 -9.28 21.56
N THR A 3 -9.61 -10.59 21.64
CA THR A 3 -9.09 -11.55 20.66
C THR A 3 -9.84 -11.50 19.33
N LEU A 4 -11.04 -10.95 19.30
CA LEU A 4 -11.83 -10.78 18.07
C LEU A 4 -11.24 -9.69 17.20
N PHE A 5 -10.82 -8.57 17.80
CA PHE A 5 -10.12 -7.50 17.08
C PHE A 5 -8.85 -8.02 16.41
N ALA A 6 -7.98 -8.71 17.15
CA ALA A 6 -6.73 -9.25 16.62
C ALA A 6 -6.97 -10.23 15.44
N ARG A 7 -7.96 -11.12 15.56
CA ARG A 7 -8.34 -12.05 14.49
C ARG A 7 -8.85 -11.33 13.25
N ARG A 8 -9.71 -10.32 13.41
CA ARG A 8 -10.24 -9.53 12.30
C ARG A 8 -9.13 -8.83 11.52
N ILE A 9 -8.14 -8.25 12.21
CA ILE A 9 -7.00 -7.61 11.54
C ILE A 9 -6.13 -8.64 10.81
N GLN A 10 -5.89 -9.81 11.40
CA GLN A 10 -5.20 -10.91 10.73
C GLN A 10 -5.94 -11.38 9.47
N GLU A 11 -7.27 -11.57 9.54
CA GLU A 11 -8.09 -11.95 8.39
C GLU A 11 -8.04 -10.90 7.26
N GLN A 12 -8.10 -9.62 7.60
CA GLN A 12 -8.06 -8.52 6.62
C GLN A 12 -6.67 -8.32 6.00
N SER A 13 -5.60 -8.49 6.77
CA SER A 13 -4.23 -8.32 6.29
C SER A 13 -3.67 -9.56 5.59
N GLY A 14 -4.22 -10.75 5.90
CA GLY A 14 -3.64 -12.04 5.50
C GLY A 14 -2.39 -12.43 6.30
N GLU A 15 -2.02 -11.65 7.33
CA GLU A 15 -0.76 -11.79 8.05
C GLU A 15 -0.95 -12.44 9.42
N ASN A 16 -0.21 -13.51 9.70
CA ASN A 16 -0.21 -14.12 11.04
C ASN A 16 0.64 -13.29 12.01
N ILE A 17 0.00 -12.31 12.64
CA ILE A 17 0.64 -11.37 13.58
C ILE A 17 1.27 -12.06 14.79
N TRP A 18 0.84 -13.26 15.17
CA TRP A 18 1.35 -14.00 16.34
C TRP A 18 2.75 -14.57 16.14
N ARG A 19 3.25 -14.63 14.90
CA ARG A 19 4.66 -14.96 14.60
C ARG A 19 5.61 -13.87 15.13
N CYS A 20 5.12 -12.66 15.40
CA CYS A 20 5.96 -11.56 15.84
C CYS A 20 6.43 -11.76 17.28
N TYR A 21 7.74 -11.92 17.46
CA TYR A 21 8.43 -11.93 18.76
C TYR A 21 8.97 -10.55 19.19
N TYR A 22 8.54 -9.47 18.52
CA TYR A 22 8.86 -8.08 18.89
C TYR A 22 10.35 -7.67 18.78
N CYS A 23 11.02 -8.06 17.70
CA CYS A 23 12.43 -7.68 17.44
C CYS A 23 12.68 -6.20 17.11
N GLN A 24 11.62 -5.41 16.87
CA GLN A 24 11.68 -3.99 16.50
C GLN A 24 12.40 -3.61 15.19
N LYS A 25 12.81 -4.56 14.35
CA LYS A 25 13.43 -4.27 13.04
C LYS A 25 12.54 -3.41 12.14
N CYS A 26 11.23 -3.62 12.17
CA CYS A 26 10.26 -2.80 11.42
C CYS A 26 10.24 -1.34 11.89
N THR A 27 10.37 -1.10 13.19
CA THR A 27 10.52 0.26 13.76
C THR A 27 11.84 0.89 13.33
N ALA A 28 12.96 0.17 13.50
CA ALA A 28 14.28 0.68 13.16
C ALA A 28 14.45 1.02 11.66
N GLY A 29 13.75 0.28 10.78
CA GLY A 29 13.75 0.54 9.34
C GLY A 29 12.72 1.58 8.88
N CYS A 30 11.81 2.04 9.75
CA CYS A 30 10.72 2.91 9.34
C CYS A 30 11.19 4.38 9.26
N PRO A 31 11.10 5.05 8.09
CA PRO A 31 11.58 6.42 7.92
C PRO A 31 10.74 7.44 8.72
N THR A 32 9.49 7.11 9.05
CA THR A 32 8.56 8.00 9.76
C THR A 32 8.35 7.62 11.23
N ALA A 33 9.13 6.67 11.77
CA ALA A 33 8.97 6.19 13.14
C ALA A 33 9.07 7.30 14.19
N GLN A 34 9.91 8.31 13.96
CA GLN A 34 10.07 9.44 14.88
C GLN A 34 8.85 10.36 14.92
N ALA A 35 8.04 10.36 13.87
CA ALA A 35 6.79 11.11 13.83
C ALA A 35 5.62 10.34 14.45
N MET A 36 5.76 9.04 14.74
CA MET A 36 4.67 8.21 15.26
C MET A 36 4.67 8.18 16.79
N SER A 37 3.50 8.32 17.41
CA SER A 37 3.29 8.02 18.84
C SER A 37 3.46 6.53 19.12
N PHE A 38 2.95 5.70 18.19
CA PHE A 38 3.07 4.24 18.20
C PHE A 38 3.78 3.79 16.92
N GLN A 39 5.02 3.35 17.08
CA GLN A 39 5.87 2.87 16.00
C GLN A 39 5.39 1.51 15.47
N PRO A 40 5.81 1.07 14.27
CA PRO A 40 5.25 -0.12 13.63
C PRO A 40 5.31 -1.40 14.49
N ALA A 41 6.41 -1.64 15.21
CA ALA A 41 6.50 -2.78 16.11
C ALA A 41 5.48 -2.68 17.27
N GLN A 42 5.33 -1.49 17.85
CA GLN A 42 4.39 -1.22 18.94
C GLN A 42 2.96 -1.41 18.45
N VAL A 43 2.60 -0.88 17.28
CA VAL A 43 1.28 -1.08 16.66
C VAL A 43 0.98 -2.56 16.52
N LEU A 44 1.89 -3.34 15.94
CA LEU A 44 1.73 -4.79 15.78
C LEU A 44 1.51 -5.49 17.14
N LYS A 45 2.26 -5.07 18.17
CA LYS A 45 2.09 -5.60 19.53
C LYS A 45 0.76 -5.19 20.15
N MET A 46 0.30 -3.96 19.94
CA MET A 46 -0.99 -3.47 20.42
C MET A 46 -2.14 -4.25 19.77
N VAL A 47 -2.04 -4.60 18.49
CA VAL A 47 -3.01 -5.48 17.83
C VAL A 47 -3.02 -6.86 18.48
N GLN A 48 -1.85 -7.50 18.69
CA GLN A 48 -1.78 -8.77 19.42
C GLN A 48 -2.44 -8.69 20.80
N LEU A 49 -2.26 -7.57 21.52
CA LEU A 49 -2.80 -7.36 22.86
C LEU A 49 -4.29 -6.99 22.88
N GLY A 50 -4.91 -6.76 21.71
CA GLY A 50 -6.31 -6.34 21.63
C GLY A 50 -6.55 -4.89 22.08
N LEU A 51 -5.54 -4.01 22.00
CA LEU A 51 -5.61 -2.61 22.45
C LEU A 51 -6.28 -1.70 21.40
N LYS A 52 -7.49 -2.06 21.01
CA LYS A 52 -8.26 -1.40 19.94
C LYS A 52 -8.45 0.10 20.21
N ASP A 53 -8.94 0.47 21.39
CA ASP A 53 -9.35 1.85 21.67
C ASP A 53 -8.17 2.85 21.62
N ALA A 54 -6.97 2.40 21.97
CA ALA A 54 -5.76 3.21 21.86
C ALA A 54 -5.36 3.44 20.40
N LEU A 55 -5.50 2.42 19.55
CA LEU A 55 -5.21 2.53 18.11
C LEU A 55 -6.25 3.37 17.37
N LEU A 56 -7.52 3.35 17.78
CA LEU A 56 -8.59 4.15 17.18
C LEU A 56 -8.44 5.66 17.44
N ARG A 57 -7.75 6.05 18.51
CA ARG A 57 -7.63 7.46 18.96
C ARG A 57 -6.35 8.15 18.53
N ASP A 58 -5.43 7.43 17.88
CA ASP A 58 -4.10 7.94 17.54
C ASP A 58 -3.85 7.92 16.03
N ALA A 59 -3.08 8.91 15.55
CA ALA A 59 -2.83 9.11 14.14
C ALA A 59 -1.66 8.28 13.56
N SER A 60 -0.95 7.48 14.37
CA SER A 60 0.32 6.83 13.95
C SER A 60 0.16 5.92 12.74
N ILE A 61 -0.94 5.18 12.64
CA ILE A 61 -1.19 4.31 11.47
C ILE A 61 -1.25 5.11 10.16
N TRP A 62 -1.67 6.37 10.20
CA TRP A 62 -1.76 7.26 9.03
C TRP A 62 -0.41 7.84 8.60
N ARG A 63 0.63 7.70 9.42
CA ARG A 63 2.00 8.16 9.12
C ARG A 63 2.83 7.11 8.37
N CYS A 64 2.29 5.91 8.17
CA CYS A 64 2.94 4.89 7.35
C CYS A 64 2.91 5.29 5.87
N LEU A 65 4.05 5.19 5.20
CA LEU A 65 4.18 5.58 3.80
C LEU A 65 3.84 4.46 2.80
N GLY A 66 3.60 3.22 3.28
CA GLY A 66 3.43 2.07 2.38
C GLY A 66 4.70 1.77 1.58
N CYS A 67 5.89 1.93 2.21
CA CYS A 67 7.19 1.74 1.55
C CYS A 67 7.76 0.32 1.67
N ASP A 68 7.02 -0.61 2.29
CA ASP A 68 7.31 -2.05 2.44
C ASP A 68 8.65 -2.45 3.08
N THR A 69 9.44 -1.48 3.55
CA THR A 69 10.74 -1.73 4.20
C THR A 69 10.60 -2.63 5.44
N CYS A 70 9.49 -2.52 6.16
CA CYS A 70 9.21 -3.33 7.33
C CYS A 70 8.94 -4.80 6.99
N GLY A 71 8.23 -5.09 5.89
CA GLY A 71 7.99 -6.44 5.39
C GLY A 71 9.30 -7.09 4.91
N ALA A 72 10.07 -6.37 4.08
CA ALA A 72 11.33 -6.86 3.52
C ALA A 72 12.39 -7.23 4.57
N ARG A 73 12.34 -6.64 5.76
CA ARG A 73 13.31 -6.87 6.85
C ARG A 73 12.80 -7.76 7.97
N CYS A 74 11.55 -8.21 7.91
CA CYS A 74 10.94 -8.98 8.98
C CYS A 74 11.50 -10.41 8.98
N PRO A 75 12.16 -10.87 10.07
CA PRO A 75 12.69 -12.23 10.14
C PRO A 75 11.60 -13.31 10.27
N ASN A 76 10.36 -12.91 10.56
CA ASN A 76 9.21 -13.80 10.60
C ASN A 76 8.30 -13.63 9.38
N GLU A 77 8.76 -12.94 8.33
CA GLU A 77 8.02 -12.76 7.07
C GLU A 77 6.62 -12.19 7.28
N ILE A 78 6.49 -11.27 8.24
CA ILE A 78 5.25 -10.53 8.47
C ILE A 78 5.33 -9.24 7.68
N ASP A 79 4.37 -9.03 6.80
CA ASP A 79 4.17 -7.75 6.14
C ASP A 79 3.45 -6.78 7.08
N VAL A 80 4.24 -6.04 7.86
CA VAL A 80 3.71 -5.03 8.79
C VAL A 80 2.98 -3.91 8.04
N GLY A 81 3.32 -3.65 6.77
CA GLY A 81 2.64 -2.68 5.92
C GLY A 81 1.17 -3.04 5.73
N LYS A 82 0.89 -4.29 5.35
CA LYS A 82 -0.48 -4.83 5.21
C LYS A 82 -1.26 -4.80 6.51
N VAL A 83 -0.61 -5.05 7.65
CA VAL A 83 -1.27 -4.94 8.97
C VAL A 83 -1.70 -3.50 9.26
N LEU A 84 -0.85 -2.50 8.96
CA LEU A 84 -1.21 -1.09 9.11
C LEU A 84 -2.31 -0.66 8.14
N GLU A 85 -2.31 -1.17 6.90
CA GLU A 85 -3.37 -0.93 5.93
C GLU A 85 -4.72 -1.51 6.40
N ALA A 86 -4.73 -2.75 6.86
CA ALA A 86 -5.92 -3.38 7.45
C ALA A 86 -6.45 -2.57 8.64
N LEU A 87 -5.56 -2.05 9.50
CA LEU A 87 -5.94 -1.15 10.60
C LEU A 87 -6.58 0.15 10.10
N ARG A 88 -6.06 0.78 9.04
CA ARG A 88 -6.68 1.98 8.45
C ARG A 88 -8.08 1.70 7.96
N CYS A 89 -8.27 0.59 7.24
CA CYS A 89 -9.58 0.15 6.76
C CYS A 89 -10.55 -0.13 7.91
N PHE A 90 -10.06 -0.77 8.98
CA PHE A 90 -10.84 -1.02 10.19
C PHE A 90 -11.26 0.28 10.87
N VAL A 91 -10.30 1.19 11.13
CA VAL A 91 -10.57 2.50 11.74
C VAL A 91 -11.52 3.32 10.89
N TRP A 92 -11.34 3.31 9.56
CA TRP A 92 -12.22 4.00 8.64
C TRP A 92 -13.69 3.57 8.81
N LYS A 93 -13.94 2.25 8.84
CA LYS A 93 -15.28 1.69 9.00
C LYS A 93 -15.91 1.95 10.36
N GLU A 94 -15.11 1.91 11.43
CA GLU A 94 -15.62 2.07 12.80
C GLU A 94 -15.84 3.54 13.18
N VAL A 95 -14.97 4.46 12.70
CA VAL A 95 -14.99 5.88 13.10
C VAL A 95 -15.74 6.75 12.09
N TYR A 96 -15.70 6.41 10.81
CA TYR A 96 -16.27 7.22 9.73
C TYR A 96 -17.36 6.42 9.00
N PRO A 97 -18.58 6.34 9.56
CA PRO A 97 -19.68 5.71 8.85
C PRO A 97 -19.89 6.44 7.53
N VAL A 98 -19.93 5.71 6.41
CA VAL A 98 -20.27 6.29 5.10
C VAL A 98 -21.69 6.82 5.19
N ARG A 99 -21.83 8.15 5.21
CA ARG A 99 -23.12 8.81 5.47
C ARG A 99 -24.00 8.93 4.23
N GLU A 100 -23.41 8.98 3.03
CA GLU A 100 -24.14 9.14 1.77
C GLU A 100 -23.39 8.47 0.61
N ARG A 101 -24.16 8.02 -0.40
CA ARG A 101 -23.58 7.54 -1.67
C ARG A 101 -22.90 8.72 -2.35
N ILE A 102 -21.62 8.56 -2.69
CA ILE A 102 -20.89 9.54 -3.50
C ILE A 102 -21.49 9.52 -4.92
N PRO A 103 -21.93 10.67 -5.48
CA PRO A 103 -22.45 10.73 -6.84
C PRO A 103 -21.41 10.28 -7.87
N ASP A 104 -21.83 9.56 -8.90
CA ASP A 104 -20.94 9.01 -9.93
C ASP A 104 -20.08 10.10 -10.61
N GLU A 105 -20.64 11.31 -10.76
CA GLU A 105 -19.95 12.53 -11.25
C GLU A 105 -18.65 12.84 -10.47
N ALA A 106 -18.65 12.64 -9.15
CA ALA A 106 -17.50 12.88 -8.27
C ALA A 106 -16.50 11.72 -8.31
N LEU A 107 -16.90 10.55 -8.77
CA LEU A 107 -16.05 9.37 -8.93
C LEU A 107 -15.36 9.30 -10.30
N ARG A 108 -15.67 10.21 -11.24
CA ARG A 108 -15.09 10.22 -12.60
C ARG A 108 -13.56 10.11 -12.62
N GLY A 109 -12.88 10.78 -11.70
CA GLY A 109 -11.42 10.70 -11.59
C GLY A 109 -10.92 9.30 -11.19
N ILE A 110 -11.59 8.66 -10.22
CA ILE A 110 -11.29 7.28 -9.81
C ILE A 110 -11.58 6.31 -10.95
N GLU A 111 -12.68 6.53 -11.67
CA GLU A 111 -13.03 5.70 -12.83
C GLU A 111 -12.01 5.84 -13.97
N ALA A 112 -11.50 7.05 -14.23
CA ALA A 112 -10.43 7.26 -15.19
C ALA A 112 -9.14 6.53 -14.79
N LEU A 113 -8.77 6.54 -13.51
CA LEU A 113 -7.63 5.77 -12.99
C LEU A 113 -7.83 4.26 -13.16
N ARG A 114 -9.05 3.76 -12.91
CA ARG A 114 -9.39 2.35 -13.13
C ARG A 114 -9.22 1.95 -14.60
N ARG A 115 -9.75 2.75 -15.53
CA ARG A 115 -9.61 2.52 -16.98
C ARG A 115 -8.15 2.56 -17.43
N LEU A 116 -7.35 3.47 -16.87
CA LEU A 116 -5.91 3.49 -17.12
C LEU A 116 -5.24 2.21 -16.62
N GLY A 117 -5.62 1.70 -15.44
CA GLY A 117 -5.15 0.42 -14.92
C GLY A 117 -5.44 -0.74 -15.88
N GLU A 118 -6.69 -0.87 -16.32
CA GLU A 118 -7.11 -1.88 -17.32
C GLU A 118 -6.29 -1.75 -18.61
N THR A 119 -6.11 -0.52 -19.10
CA THR A 119 -5.32 -0.25 -20.31
C THR A 119 -3.87 -0.73 -20.13
N VAL A 120 -3.25 -0.44 -18.99
CA VAL A 120 -1.87 -0.87 -18.68
C VAL A 120 -1.77 -2.39 -18.54
N GLU A 121 -2.74 -3.06 -17.94
CA GLU A 121 -2.73 -4.52 -17.80
C GLU A 121 -2.95 -5.24 -19.14
N GLU A 122 -3.85 -4.74 -19.99
CA GLU A 122 -4.18 -5.37 -21.27
C GLU A 122 -3.14 -5.04 -22.34
N THR A 123 -2.86 -3.74 -22.53
CA THR A 123 -2.03 -3.25 -23.64
C THR A 123 -0.57 -3.03 -23.24
N HIS A 124 -0.22 -3.17 -21.96
CA HIS A 124 1.14 -2.94 -21.45
C HIS A 124 1.64 -1.52 -21.73
N ASN A 125 0.72 -0.56 -21.89
CA ASN A 125 1.02 0.85 -22.08
C ASN A 125 -0.09 1.80 -21.58
N ILE A 126 0.20 3.11 -21.51
CA ILE A 126 -0.70 4.12 -20.92
C ILE A 126 -1.69 4.77 -21.90
N THR A 127 -1.58 4.54 -23.20
CA THR A 127 -2.46 5.16 -24.21
C THR A 127 -3.46 4.20 -24.82
N GLY A 128 -3.24 2.89 -24.69
CA GLY A 128 -4.04 1.84 -25.34
C GLY A 128 -3.69 1.62 -26.81
N ASP A 129 -2.62 2.23 -27.32
CA ASP A 129 -2.20 2.04 -28.71
C ASP A 129 -1.60 0.65 -28.93
N ASP A 130 -1.62 0.18 -30.18
CA ASP A 130 -0.92 -1.04 -30.58
C ASP A 130 0.60 -0.89 -30.39
N ASN A 131 1.17 -1.76 -29.54
CA ASN A 131 2.60 -1.77 -29.25
C ASN A 131 3.48 -1.98 -30.48
N SER A 132 2.98 -2.67 -31.51
CA SER A 132 3.72 -2.90 -32.76
C SER A 132 3.93 -1.62 -33.56
N LEU A 133 3.06 -0.62 -33.38
CA LEU A 133 3.07 0.66 -34.11
C LEU A 133 3.68 1.81 -33.30
N ARG A 134 4.00 1.59 -32.02
CA ARG A 134 4.54 2.62 -31.14
C ARG A 134 5.99 2.96 -31.49
N LEU A 135 6.19 4.20 -31.92
CA LEU A 135 7.52 4.80 -31.97
C LEU A 135 8.00 5.05 -30.54
N ILE A 136 9.27 4.74 -30.28
CA ILE A 136 9.92 5.21 -29.05
C ILE A 136 9.90 6.74 -29.15
N TRP A 137 9.53 7.46 -28.09
CA TRP A 137 9.46 8.94 -28.10
C TRP A 137 10.72 9.59 -28.67
N SER A 138 11.88 8.95 -28.46
CA SER A 138 13.19 9.38 -28.95
C SER A 138 13.31 9.38 -30.48
N GLN A 139 12.48 8.62 -31.19
CA GLN A 139 12.46 8.52 -32.66
C GLN A 139 11.78 9.72 -33.33
N ASN A 140 11.01 10.52 -32.58
CA ASN A 140 10.42 11.77 -33.07
C ASN A 140 11.35 12.99 -32.87
N LEU A 141 12.57 12.77 -32.38
CA LEU A 141 13.55 13.85 -32.20
C LEU A 141 14.32 14.10 -33.51
N GLU A 142 14.65 15.36 -33.78
CA GLU A 142 15.54 15.75 -34.89
C GLU A 142 16.90 15.04 -34.81
N LYS A 143 17.35 14.72 -33.59
CA LYS A 143 18.53 13.89 -33.33
C LYS A 143 18.26 12.92 -32.17
N VAL A 144 18.36 11.61 -32.44
CA VAL A 144 18.22 10.56 -31.43
C VAL A 144 19.50 10.48 -30.58
N PRO A 145 19.43 10.54 -29.24
CA PRO A 145 20.61 10.38 -28.39
C PRO A 145 21.21 8.97 -28.47
N GLU A 146 22.53 8.90 -28.33
CA GLU A 146 23.27 7.64 -28.37
C GLU A 146 22.82 6.68 -27.26
N GLY A 147 22.65 5.39 -27.59
CA GLY A 147 22.18 4.36 -26.65
C GLY A 147 20.66 4.25 -26.49
N LEU A 148 19.86 5.13 -27.13
CA LEU A 148 18.39 5.06 -27.18
C LEU A 148 17.84 4.41 -28.46
N GLU A 149 18.67 3.65 -29.18
CA GLU A 149 18.23 2.86 -30.32
C GLU A 149 17.32 1.71 -29.87
N ARG A 150 16.30 1.37 -30.69
CA ARG A 150 15.36 0.28 -30.41
C ARG A 150 16.12 -1.04 -30.21
N LYS A 151 16.18 -1.56 -28.98
CA LYS A 151 16.68 -2.92 -28.73
C LYS A 151 15.69 -3.93 -29.34
N ARG A 152 16.15 -4.75 -30.28
CA ARG A 152 15.36 -5.88 -30.80
C ARG A 152 15.20 -6.93 -29.70
N GLY A 153 13.98 -7.43 -29.49
CA GLY A 153 13.67 -8.45 -28.48
C GLY A 153 13.35 -7.92 -27.07
N ALA A 154 13.12 -6.61 -26.91
CA ALA A 154 12.51 -6.05 -25.70
C ALA A 154 10.99 -6.07 -25.83
N GLU A 155 10.45 -7.27 -26.02
CA GLU A 155 9.01 -7.56 -25.91
C GLU A 155 8.65 -7.69 -24.42
#